data_AF-W1ICN6-F1
#
_entry.id   AF-W1ICN6-F1
#
_cell.length_a   1.000
_cell.length_b   1.000
_cell.length_c   1.000
_cell.angle_alpha   90.00
_cell.angle_beta   90.00
_cell.angle_gamma   90.00
#
_symmetry.space_group_name_H-M   'P 1'
#
loop_
_entity.id
_entity.type
_entity.pdbx_description
1 polymer ?
#
loop_
_entity_poly.entity_id
_entity_poly.type
_entity_poly.pdbx_seq_one_letter_code
_entity_poly.pdbx_strand_id
1 'polypeptide(L)' 'HIRKGIFVYDTNKNFIRKYEGVTDAQRDLNISHSTIKKYAKIGGCYNGYIFSYERLND' A
#
# COMPACT_ATOMS: atom_id res chain seq x y z
N HIS A 1 -3.89 12.27 -15.58
CA HIS A 1 -3.88 11.08 -14.69
C HIS A 1 -3.24 11.45 -13.37
N ILE A 2 -4.03 11.70 -12.32
CA ILE A 2 -3.49 11.94 -10.97
C ILE A 2 -2.96 10.59 -10.46
N ARG A 3 -1.65 10.46 -10.30
CA ARG A 3 -1.06 9.31 -9.60
C ARG A 3 -1.30 9.52 -8.10
N LYS A 4 -2.14 8.68 -7.50
CA LYS A 4 -2.26 8.63 -6.04
C LYS A 4 -1.13 7.76 -5.51
N GLY A 5 -0.35 8.32 -4.59
CA GLY A 5 0.64 7.58 -3.84
C GLY A 5 0.00 6.48 -3.01
N ILE A 6 0.80 5.49 -2.60
CA ILE A 6 0.36 4.41 -1.74
C ILE A 6 1.27 4.36 -0.51
N PHE A 7 0.65 4.40 0.66
CA PHE A 7 1.30 4.21 1.96
C PHE A 7 1.26 2.73 2.30
N VAL A 8 2.36 2.24 2.86
CA VAL A 8 2.54 0.85 3.27
C VAL A 8 2.90 0.80 4.75
N TYR A 9 2.21 -0.07 5.47
CA TYR A 9 2.38 -0.29 6.90
C TYR A 9 2.58 -1.78 7.16
N ASP A 10 3.12 -2.12 8.33
CA ASP A 10 3.12 -3.50 8.82
C ASP A 10 1.74 -3.90 9.39
N THR A 11 1.60 -5.12 9.89
CA THR A 11 0.38 -5.62 10.53
C THR A 11 0.02 -4.89 11.83
N ASN A 12 0.98 -4.21 12.45
CA ASN A 12 0.78 -3.40 13.64
C ASN A 12 0.46 -1.93 13.29
N LYS A 13 0.22 -1.63 12.01
CA LYS A 13 0.02 -0.28 11.47
C LYS A 13 1.22 0.66 11.64
N ASN A 14 2.42 0.13 11.91
CA ASN A 14 3.63 0.93 11.86
C ASN A 14 3.89 1.33 10.41
N PHE A 15 4.14 2.62 10.18
CA PHE A 15 4.46 3.12 8.86
C PHE A 15 5.82 2.56 8.40
N ILE A 16 5.82 1.88 7.26
CA ILE A 16 7.04 1.35 6.64
C ILE A 16 7.57 2.36 5.63
N ARG A 17 6.75 2.69 4.61
CA ARG A 17 7.14 3.63 3.55
C ARG A 17 5.95 4.10 2.71
N LYS A 18 6.19 5.15 1.92
CA LYS A 18 5.28 5.65 0.89
C LYS A 18 5.91 5.44 -0.49
N TYR A 19 5.09 5.05 -1.46
CA TYR A 19 5.43 5.04 -2.87
C TYR A 19 4.61 6.08 -3.64
N GLU A 20 5.16 6.57 -4.75
CA GLU A 20 4.49 7.52 -5.62
C GLU A 20 3.34 6.89 -6.43
N GLY A 21 3.34 5.56 -6.53
CA GLY A 21 2.18 4.82 -7.02
C GLY A 21 2.29 3.31 -6.79
N VAL A 22 1.19 2.62 -7.09
CA VAL A 22 1.09 1.16 -6.94
C VAL A 22 2.06 0.38 -7.84
N THR A 23 2.50 0.95 -8.95
CA THR A 23 3.50 0.32 -9.83
C THR A 23 4.89 0.31 -9.20
N ASP A 24 5.25 1.34 -8.44
CA ASP A 24 6.52 1.38 -7.73
C ASP A 24 6.50 0.38 -6.56
N ALA A 25 5.38 0.33 -5.82
CA ALA A 25 5.17 -0.67 -4.78
C ALA A 25 5.21 -2.11 -5.32
N GLN A 26 4.67 -2.35 -6.53
CA GLN A 26 4.74 -3.65 -7.18
C GLN A 26 6.18 -4.10 -7.44
N ARG A 27 7.04 -3.19 -7.93
CA ARG A 27 8.43 -3.52 -8.26
C ARG A 27 9.24 -3.83 -7.00
N ASP A 28 9.02 -3.08 -5.93
CA ASP A 28 9.76 -3.23 -4.68
C ASP A 28 9.31 -4.46 -3.86
N LEU A 29 8.00 -4.66 -3.74
CA LEU A 29 7.43 -5.73 -2.92
C LEU A 29 7.19 -7.03 -3.69
N ASN A 30 7.38 -7.02 -5.01
CA ASN A 30 7.03 -8.13 -5.92
C ASN A 30 5.56 -8.58 -5.77
N ILE A 31 4.64 -7.62 -5.55
CA ILE A 31 3.19 -7.86 -5.41
C ILE A 31 2.45 -7.18 -6.56
N SER A 32 1.56 -7.90 -7.25
CA SER A 32 0.77 -7.33 -8.34
C SER A 32 0.04 -6.04 -7.93
N HIS A 33 0.09 -5.00 -8.78
CA HIS A 33 -0.62 -3.76 -8.53
C HIS A 33 -2.14 -3.96 -8.33
N SER A 34 -2.72 -5.02 -8.92
CA SER A 34 -4.14 -5.34 -8.74
C SER A 34 -4.43 -5.79 -7.30
N THR A 35 -3.52 -6.60 -6.73
CA THR A 35 -3.57 -6.99 -5.33
C THR A 35 -3.40 -5.77 -4.43
N ILE A 36 -2.39 -4.94 -4.67
CA ILE A 36 -2.15 -3.71 -3.89
C ILE A 36 -3.40 -2.82 -3.90
N LYS A 37 -4.00 -2.59 -5.08
CA LYS A 37 -5.23 -1.78 -5.20
C LYS A 37 -6.42 -2.39 -4.44
N LYS A 38 -6.61 -3.70 -4.54
CA LYS A 38 -7.68 -4.43 -3.84
C LYS A 38 -7.53 -4.27 -2.34
N TYR A 39 -6.34 -4.55 -1.80
CA TYR A 39 -6.07 -4.50 -0.36
C TYR A 39 -6.08 -3.07 0.19
N ALA A 40 -5.63 -2.09 -0.61
CA ALA A 40 -5.75 -0.67 -0.28
C ALA A 40 -7.20 -0.17 -0.19
N LYS A 41 -8.12 -0.78 -0.94
CA LYS A 41 -9.55 -0.42 -0.91
C LYS A 41 -10.29 -1.05 0.27
N ILE A 42 -9.95 -2.29 0.62
CA ILE A 42 -10.63 -3.02 1.70
C ILE A 42 -9.99 -2.78 3.07
N GLY A 43 -8.85 -2.09 3.15
CA GLY A 43 -8.12 -1.87 4.40
C GLY A 43 -7.56 -3.16 5.01
N GLY A 44 -7.25 -4.15 4.17
CA GLY A 44 -6.81 -5.47 4.61
C GLY A 44 -5.29 -5.63 4.62
N CYS A 45 -4.81 -6.68 5.29
CA CYS A 45 -3.42 -7.11 5.23
C CYS A 45 -3.22 -8.13 4.09
N TYR A 46 -2.14 -7.97 3.33
CA TYR A 46 -1.65 -8.98 2.40
C TYR A 46 -0.14 -9.14 2.56
N ASN A 47 0.31 -10.37 2.76
CA ASN A 47 1.73 -10.72 2.90
C ASN A 47 2.47 -9.88 3.97
N GLY A 48 1.80 -9.60 5.10
CA GLY A 48 2.36 -8.79 6.18
C GLY A 48 2.27 -7.27 5.99
N TYR A 49 1.72 -6.81 4.86
CA TYR A 49 1.60 -5.39 4.53
C TYR A 49 0.15 -4.92 4.52
N ILE A 50 -0.08 -3.73 5.08
CA ILE A 50 -1.32 -2.96 4.92
C ILE A 50 -1.04 -1.85 3.91
N PHE A 51 -1.90 -1.75 2.90
CA PHE A 51 -1.83 -0.70 1.88
C PHE A 51 -2.92 0.35 2.13
N SER A 52 -2.62 1.62 1.89
CA SER A 52 -3.61 2.69 1.96
C SER A 52 -3.29 3.82 0.99
N TYR A 53 -4.31 4.42 0.38
CA TYR A 53 -4.14 5.64 -0.45
C TYR A 53 -3.99 6.91 0.39
N GLU A 54 -4.28 6.82 1.68
CA GLU A 54 -4.24 7.93 2.63
C GLU A 54 -3.34 7.56 3.82
N ARG A 55 -2.83 8.58 4.52
CA ARG A 55 -2.17 8.34 5.81
C ARG A 55 -3.19 7.74 6.77
N LEU A 56 -2.84 6.62 7.40
CA LEU A 56 -3.55 6.17 8.58
C LEU A 56 -3.15 7.16 9.67
N ASN A 57 -4.03 8.10 9.97
CA ASN A 57 -3.90 8.89 11.18
C ASN A 57 -4.25 7.96 12.35
N ASP A 58 -3.37 7.91 13.33
CA ASP A 58 -3.62 7.23 14.61
C ASP A 58 -4.79 7.91 15.34
#